data_AF-A0A183JRK4-F1
#
_entry.id   AF-A0A183JRK4-F1
#
_cell.length_a   1.000
_cell.length_b   1.000
_cell.length_c   1.000
_cell.angle_alpha   90.00
_cell.angle_beta   90.00
_cell.angle_gamma   90.00
#
_symmetry.space_group_name_H-M   'P 1'
#
loop_
_entity.id
_entity.type
_entity.pdbx_description
1 polymer ?
#
loop_
_entity_poly.entity_id
_entity_poly.type
_entity_poly.pdbx_seq_one_letter_code
_entity_poly.pdbx_strand_id
1 'polypeptide(L)'
;MEKEHRDVIRKLRVFLVKNISNLEEILDILESALIITENQRHSILSGTTLAEKIRRFLDIIVRCGPSAYDKFKQALLETNQKSIYDRLNETEELKVLAGHGISSERLSDTRDESIMIPDRVSSHPLTPYTVTSFPRGYVLIINIEDYSCESGVPNRHGSSHDASKLQILFEDFMYSVAVIKNLEGEKLKKVVREFACKPEHSNVHAAVLIILAHGLEHHIIASDGTHVSIDELVSCFTNKKCPLLAGKPKLILIQACRGEERNHNALVKRDFLDSLPSNFCEVSLDPSSWLSLPHMSDCVIVYSTLPGFVSWRSEIEGS
;
A
#
# COMPACT_ATOMS: atom_id res chain seq x y z
N MET A 1 -3.38 -20.90 -3.30
CA MET A 1 -3.09 -21.57 -2.02
C MET A 1 -4.07 -21.08 -0.95
N GLU A 2 -4.49 -21.91 0.00
CA GLU A 2 -5.44 -21.52 1.06
C GLU A 2 -4.81 -20.63 2.13
N LYS A 3 -5.64 -19.92 2.91
CA LYS A 3 -5.18 -18.98 3.95
C LYS A 3 -4.35 -19.71 5.03
N GLU A 4 -4.74 -20.93 5.37
CA GLU A 4 -4.09 -21.72 6.42
C GLU A 4 -2.67 -22.13 6.03
N HIS A 5 -2.50 -22.62 4.80
CA HIS A 5 -1.21 -22.95 4.20
C HIS A 5 -0.27 -21.75 4.12
N ARG A 6 -0.79 -20.56 3.78
CA ARG A 6 0.00 -19.31 3.77
C ARG A 6 0.53 -18.95 5.15
N ASP A 7 -0.30 -19.14 6.18
CA ASP A 7 0.08 -18.82 7.55
C ASP A 7 1.10 -19.83 8.11
N VAL A 8 1.04 -21.11 7.71
CA VAL A 8 2.06 -22.12 8.05
C VAL A 8 3.41 -21.75 7.44
N ILE A 9 3.45 -21.44 6.13
CA ILE A 9 4.68 -21.02 5.45
C ILE A 9 5.23 -19.71 6.05
N ARG A 10 4.36 -18.76 6.41
CA ARG A 10 4.78 -17.49 7.04
C ARG A 10 5.41 -17.74 8.42
N LYS A 11 4.81 -18.59 9.26
CA LYS A 11 5.35 -18.94 10.58
C LYS A 11 6.68 -19.69 10.49
N LEU A 12 6.79 -20.63 9.55
CA LEU A 12 7.99 -21.45 9.38
C LEU A 12 9.04 -20.82 8.46
N ARG A 13 8.83 -19.59 7.95
CA ARG A 13 9.70 -18.95 6.96
C ARG A 13 11.17 -18.95 7.36
N VAL A 14 11.48 -18.62 8.61
CA VAL A 14 12.87 -18.59 9.12
C VAL A 14 13.47 -19.99 9.21
N PHE A 15 12.65 -20.99 9.56
CA PHE A 15 13.06 -22.39 9.60
C PHE A 15 13.33 -22.93 8.19
N LEU A 16 12.41 -22.70 7.25
CA LEU A 16 12.53 -23.12 5.85
C LEU A 16 13.77 -22.53 5.17
N VAL A 17 14.04 -21.24 5.35
CA VAL A 17 15.24 -20.57 4.78
C VAL A 17 16.55 -21.15 5.31
N LYS A 18 16.57 -21.70 6.52
CA LYS A 18 17.77 -22.27 7.14
C LYS A 18 17.98 -23.75 6.83
N ASN A 19 16.92 -24.49 6.52
CA ASN A 19 16.95 -25.95 6.44
C ASN A 19 16.74 -26.49 5.03
N ILE A 20 16.22 -25.68 4.09
CA ILE A 20 16.13 -26.08 2.68
C ILE A 20 17.54 -26.04 2.09
N SER A 21 18.03 -27.20 1.63
CA SER A 21 19.37 -27.35 1.07
C SER A 21 19.35 -27.54 -0.45
N ASN A 22 18.35 -28.27 -0.95
CA ASN A 22 18.24 -28.67 -2.36
C ASN A 22 17.12 -27.92 -3.07
N LEU A 23 17.26 -26.60 -3.15
CA LEU A 23 16.23 -25.75 -3.76
C LEU A 23 16.05 -26.04 -5.26
N GLU A 24 17.13 -26.33 -5.99
CA GLU A 24 17.08 -26.54 -7.45
C GLU A 24 16.21 -27.73 -7.84
N GLU A 25 16.36 -28.88 -7.15
CA GLU A 25 15.53 -30.07 -7.36
C GLU A 25 14.06 -29.84 -6.98
N ILE A 26 13.79 -29.03 -5.94
CA ILE A 26 12.42 -28.64 -5.59
C ILE A 26 11.80 -27.82 -6.75
N LEU A 27 12.57 -26.91 -7.36
CA LEU A 27 12.10 -26.11 -8.48
C LEU A 27 11.86 -26.96 -9.73
N ASP A 28 12.70 -27.95 -10.02
CA ASP A 28 12.50 -28.89 -11.13
C ASP A 28 11.14 -29.61 -11.02
N ILE A 29 10.83 -30.12 -9.83
CA ILE A 29 9.56 -30.82 -9.58
C ILE A 29 8.37 -29.86 -9.72
N LEU A 30 8.48 -28.64 -9.19
CA LEU A 30 7.40 -27.66 -9.26
C LEU A 30 7.19 -27.08 -10.66
N GLU A 31 8.24 -26.98 -11.48
CA GLU A 31 8.15 -26.59 -12.87
C GLU A 31 7.50 -27.71 -13.71
N SER A 32 7.91 -28.96 -13.49
CA SER A 32 7.27 -30.12 -14.15
C SER A 32 5.78 -30.24 -13.83
N ALA A 33 5.37 -29.79 -12.64
CA ALA A 33 3.98 -29.75 -12.20
C ALA A 33 3.22 -28.49 -12.65
N LEU A 34 3.85 -27.60 -13.44
CA LEU A 34 3.31 -26.32 -13.90
C LEU A 34 2.84 -25.39 -12.76
N ILE A 35 3.43 -25.53 -11.57
CA ILE A 35 3.15 -24.68 -10.41
C ILE A 35 3.95 -23.38 -10.47
N ILE A 36 5.18 -23.48 -11.00
CA ILE A 36 6.05 -22.34 -11.29
C ILE A 36 6.40 -22.32 -12.78
N THR A 37 6.58 -21.13 -13.35
CA THR A 37 7.03 -20.96 -14.74
C THR A 37 8.56 -20.91 -14.83
N GLU A 38 9.11 -21.22 -16.00
CA GLU A 38 10.56 -21.11 -16.30
C GLU A 38 11.12 -19.73 -15.93
N ASN A 39 10.36 -18.67 -16.19
CA ASN A 39 10.71 -17.30 -15.80
C ASN A 39 10.77 -17.10 -14.28
N GLN A 40 9.84 -17.70 -13.52
CA GLN A 40 9.86 -17.66 -12.06
C GLN A 40 11.04 -18.45 -11.51
N ARG A 41 11.36 -19.61 -12.11
CA ARG A 41 12.56 -20.39 -11.78
C ARG A 41 13.83 -19.57 -11.97
N HIS A 42 14.00 -18.92 -13.12
CA HIS A 42 15.16 -18.06 -13.39
C HIS A 42 15.26 -16.90 -12.40
N SER A 43 14.13 -16.28 -12.05
CA SER A 43 14.08 -15.21 -11.04
C SER A 43 14.50 -15.68 -9.64
N ILE A 44 14.09 -16.89 -9.24
CA ILE A 44 14.49 -17.51 -7.97
C ILE A 44 15.98 -17.81 -7.97
N LEU A 45 16.50 -18.40 -9.05
CA LEU A 45 17.91 -18.79 -9.15
C LEU A 45 18.87 -17.60 -9.33
N SER A 46 18.37 -16.43 -9.73
CA SER A 46 19.15 -15.18 -9.81
C SER A 46 19.58 -14.62 -8.44
N GLY A 47 19.10 -15.18 -7.32
CA GLY A 47 19.54 -14.80 -5.98
C GLY A 47 21.02 -15.13 -5.73
N THR A 48 21.73 -14.26 -5.01
CA THR A 48 23.19 -14.40 -4.80
C THR A 48 23.55 -15.49 -3.79
N THR A 49 22.72 -15.66 -2.76
CA THR A 49 22.91 -16.66 -1.70
C THR A 49 21.77 -17.66 -1.68
N LEU A 50 22.02 -18.90 -1.24
CA LEU A 50 20.98 -19.93 -1.13
C LEU A 50 19.80 -19.45 -0.26
N ALA A 51 20.08 -18.77 0.84
CA ALA A 51 19.04 -18.20 1.70
C ALA A 51 18.18 -17.14 0.97
N GLU A 52 18.78 -16.32 0.10
CA GLU A 52 18.05 -15.36 -0.72
C GLU A 52 17.21 -16.05 -1.78
N LYS A 53 17.76 -17.07 -2.46
CA LYS A 53 17.01 -17.91 -3.42
C LYS A 53 15.80 -18.56 -2.75
N ILE A 54 15.96 -19.12 -1.54
CA ILE A 54 14.85 -19.73 -0.78
C ILE A 54 13.81 -18.69 -0.37
N ARG A 55 14.21 -17.48 0.04
CA ARG A 55 13.24 -16.42 0.38
C ARG A 55 12.36 -16.04 -0.82
N ARG A 56 12.98 -15.87 -2.00
CA ARG A 56 12.27 -15.58 -3.26
C ARG A 56 11.35 -16.73 -3.66
N PHE A 57 11.81 -17.97 -3.52
CA PHE A 57 10.99 -19.15 -3.73
C PHE A 57 9.76 -19.17 -2.82
N LEU A 58 9.94 -18.95 -1.51
CA LEU A 58 8.84 -18.92 -0.54
C LEU A 58 7.86 -17.77 -0.80
N ASP A 59 8.31 -16.65 -1.39
CA ASP A 59 7.43 -15.56 -1.81
C ASP A 59 6.59 -15.91 -3.03
N ILE A 60 7.16 -16.65 -3.97
CA ILE A 60 6.48 -17.10 -5.18
C ILE A 60 5.48 -18.21 -4.86
N ILE A 61 5.87 -19.22 -4.07
CA ILE A 61 5.00 -20.37 -3.79
C ILE A 61 3.74 -19.98 -3.01
N VAL A 62 3.84 -18.93 -2.19
CA VAL A 62 2.70 -18.38 -1.43
C VAL A 62 1.63 -17.75 -2.34
N ARG A 63 2.03 -17.33 -3.54
CA ARG A 63 1.17 -16.73 -4.57
C ARG A 63 0.63 -17.76 -5.56
N CYS A 64 1.16 -18.98 -5.57
CA CYS A 64 0.70 -20.05 -6.46
C CYS A 64 -0.69 -20.61 -6.06
N GLY A 65 -1.33 -21.31 -6.99
CA GLY A 65 -2.69 -21.85 -6.88
C GLY A 65 -2.94 -22.78 -5.68
N PRO A 66 -4.19 -23.25 -5.47
CA PRO A 66 -4.55 -24.09 -4.31
C PRO A 66 -3.68 -25.35 -4.19
N SER A 67 -3.30 -25.97 -5.31
CA SER A 67 -2.45 -27.17 -5.40
C SER A 67 -0.97 -26.96 -5.07
N ALA A 68 -0.51 -25.70 -4.95
CA ALA A 68 0.92 -25.40 -4.80
C ALA A 68 1.50 -25.88 -3.47
N TYR A 69 0.70 -25.86 -2.39
CA TYR A 69 1.14 -26.30 -1.07
C TYR A 69 1.36 -27.81 -1.00
N ASP A 70 0.43 -28.60 -1.56
CA ASP A 70 0.54 -30.05 -1.56
C ASP A 70 1.68 -30.52 -2.47
N LYS A 71 1.87 -29.84 -3.61
CA LYS A 71 3.01 -30.10 -4.49
C LYS A 71 4.34 -29.68 -3.90
N PHE A 72 4.37 -28.63 -3.07
CA PHE A 72 5.54 -28.29 -2.28
C PHE A 72 5.87 -29.38 -1.26
N LYS A 73 4.88 -29.85 -0.52
CA LYS A 73 5.01 -30.96 0.44
C LYS A 73 5.52 -32.23 -0.27
N GLN A 74 4.99 -32.53 -1.45
CA GLN A 74 5.46 -33.64 -2.29
C GLN A 74 6.91 -33.46 -2.75
N ALA A 75 7.30 -32.26 -3.21
CA ALA A 75 8.67 -31.96 -3.62
C ALA A 75 9.67 -32.08 -2.45
N LEU A 76 9.27 -31.76 -1.22
CA LEU A 76 10.11 -31.97 -0.02
C LEU A 76 10.32 -33.46 0.29
N LEU A 77 9.34 -34.32 0.03
CA LEU A 77 9.49 -35.77 0.18
C LEU A 77 10.39 -36.36 -0.91
N GLU A 78 10.20 -35.95 -2.16
CA GLU A 78 10.97 -36.44 -3.32
C GLU A 78 12.45 -36.00 -3.25
N THR A 79 12.74 -34.84 -2.68
CA THR A 79 14.10 -34.35 -2.42
C THR A 79 14.70 -34.83 -1.09
N ASN A 80 14.07 -35.80 -0.43
CA ASN A 80 14.49 -36.42 0.82
C ASN A 80 14.65 -35.44 2.01
N GLN A 81 13.90 -34.33 2.00
CA GLN A 81 13.88 -33.31 3.06
C GLN A 81 12.75 -33.57 4.06
N LYS A 82 12.68 -34.81 4.57
CA LYS A 82 11.59 -35.31 5.42
C LYS A 82 11.43 -34.54 6.74
N SER A 83 12.52 -34.09 7.35
CA SER A 83 12.48 -33.27 8.58
C SER A 83 11.75 -31.94 8.41
N ILE A 84 11.72 -31.40 7.19
CA ILE A 84 10.99 -30.18 6.86
C ILE A 84 9.51 -30.48 6.64
N TYR A 85 9.23 -31.59 5.96
CA TYR A 85 7.87 -32.09 5.74
C TYR A 85 7.15 -32.40 7.06
N ASP A 86 7.79 -33.14 7.97
CA ASP A 86 7.19 -33.51 9.26
C ASP A 86 6.83 -32.26 10.07
N ARG A 87 7.70 -31.25 10.07
CA ARG A 87 7.46 -29.99 10.78
C ARG A 87 6.39 -29.09 10.14
N LEU A 88 6.20 -29.19 8.82
CA LEU A 88 5.08 -28.55 8.13
C LEU A 88 3.74 -29.19 8.54
N ASN A 89 3.70 -30.53 8.64
CA ASN A 89 2.51 -31.27 9.07
C ASN A 89 2.17 -31.07 10.55
N GLU A 90 3.16 -31.10 11.46
CA GLU A 90 2.93 -30.82 12.89
C GLU A 90 2.30 -29.44 13.12
N THR A 91 2.71 -28.44 12.33
CA THR A 91 2.18 -27.07 12.41
C THR A 91 0.76 -26.96 11.82
N GLU A 92 0.38 -27.88 10.94
CA GLU A 92 -0.96 -28.03 10.36
C GLU A 92 -1.91 -28.68 11.38
N GLU A 93 -1.47 -29.77 12.03
CA GLU A 93 -2.25 -30.52 13.04
C GLU A 93 -2.55 -29.69 14.31
N LEU A 94 -1.59 -28.86 14.77
CA LEU A 94 -1.77 -27.98 15.92
C LEU A 94 -2.86 -26.91 15.72
N LYS A 95 -3.27 -26.62 14.47
CA LYS A 95 -4.40 -25.71 14.19
C LYS A 95 -5.75 -26.42 14.19
N VAL A 96 -5.81 -27.69 13.78
CA VAL A 96 -7.05 -28.49 13.77
C VAL A 96 -7.56 -28.70 15.20
N LEU A 97 -6.65 -28.85 16.17
CA LEU A 97 -6.97 -29.00 17.60
C LEU A 97 -7.43 -27.71 18.30
N ALA A 98 -7.08 -26.53 17.77
CA ALA A 98 -7.47 -25.24 18.35
C ALA A 98 -8.90 -24.79 17.96
N GLY A 99 -9.56 -25.50 17.04
CA GLY A 99 -10.86 -25.15 16.47
C GLY A 99 -12.10 -25.80 17.12
N HIS A 100 -11.95 -26.70 18.09
CA HIS A 100 -13.08 -27.31 18.81
C HIS A 100 -12.93 -27.12 20.32
N GLY A 101 -13.93 -26.47 20.93
CA GLY A 101 -13.88 -26.03 22.31
C GLY A 101 -14.16 -27.10 23.37
N ILE A 102 -13.73 -26.73 24.59
CA ILE A 102 -14.13 -27.17 25.94
C ILE A 102 -13.54 -28.49 26.44
N SER A 103 -12.60 -28.43 27.39
CA SER A 103 -12.89 -28.56 28.84
C SER A 103 -11.61 -28.49 29.68
N SER A 104 -11.73 -27.81 30.82
CA SER A 104 -10.81 -27.78 31.96
C SER A 104 -10.26 -29.15 32.34
N GLU A 105 -8.94 -29.26 32.55
CA GLU A 105 -8.35 -29.82 33.78
C GLU A 105 -6.86 -29.50 33.90
N ARG A 106 -6.44 -29.31 35.15
CA ARG A 106 -5.09 -28.93 35.60
C ARG A 106 -4.09 -30.07 35.36
N LEU A 107 -2.82 -29.74 35.17
CA LEU A 107 -1.69 -30.39 35.87
C LEU A 107 -0.41 -29.54 35.76
N SER A 108 0.43 -29.72 36.76
CA SER A 108 1.42 -28.85 37.37
C SER A 108 2.86 -29.06 36.90
N ASP A 109 3.72 -28.08 37.22
CA ASP A 109 5.18 -28.16 37.42
C ASP A 109 6.04 -28.49 36.17
N THR A 110 7.19 -27.86 35.87
CA THR A 110 8.28 -27.31 36.68
C THR A 110 9.07 -26.21 35.91
N ARG A 111 9.62 -25.28 36.70
CA ARG A 111 10.74 -24.32 36.48
C ARG A 111 11.71 -24.62 35.31
N ASP A 112 12.11 -23.61 34.54
CA ASP A 112 13.44 -22.98 34.67
C ASP A 112 13.57 -21.64 33.89
N GLU A 113 14.53 -20.82 34.34
CA GLU A 113 14.69 -19.38 34.11
C GLU A 113 15.16 -18.93 32.70
N SER A 114 14.80 -17.68 32.38
CA SER A 114 15.57 -16.72 31.57
C SER A 114 15.57 -16.84 30.03
N ILE A 115 14.49 -16.37 29.38
CA ILE A 115 14.61 -15.45 28.23
C ILE A 115 13.47 -14.43 28.37
N MET A 116 13.78 -13.17 28.68
CA MET A 116 12.86 -12.06 28.43
C MET A 116 12.75 -11.87 26.92
N ILE A 117 11.79 -12.54 26.30
CA ILE A 117 11.31 -12.15 24.97
C ILE A 117 10.45 -10.91 25.24
N PRO A 118 10.78 -9.72 24.68
CA PRO A 118 9.90 -8.58 24.84
C PRO A 118 8.57 -8.94 24.17
N ASP A 119 7.49 -8.94 24.96
CA ASP A 119 6.11 -9.02 24.48
C ASP A 119 5.89 -7.93 23.42
N ARG A 120 6.09 -8.29 22.15
CA ARG A 120 5.80 -7.42 20.99
C ARG A 120 4.61 -7.91 20.18
N VAL A 121 3.68 -8.59 20.83
CA VAL A 121 2.28 -8.50 20.42
C VAL A 121 1.62 -7.58 21.42
N SER A 122 1.77 -6.28 21.23
CA SER A 122 0.88 -5.35 21.92
C SER A 122 -0.52 -5.69 21.44
N SER A 123 -1.30 -6.34 22.29
CA SER A 123 -2.73 -6.58 22.17
C SER A 123 -3.51 -5.25 22.29
N HIS A 124 -2.96 -4.16 21.75
CA HIS A 124 -3.66 -2.90 21.70
C HIS A 124 -4.83 -3.09 20.73
N PRO A 125 -6.08 -3.03 21.20
CA PRO A 125 -7.21 -2.97 20.29
C PRO A 125 -6.97 -1.78 19.35
N LEU A 126 -7.17 -1.98 18.05
CA LEU A 126 -7.12 -0.88 17.09
C LEU A 126 -8.18 0.15 17.50
N THR A 127 -7.72 1.26 18.09
CA THR A 127 -8.59 2.36 18.50
C THR A 127 -8.88 3.22 17.28
N PRO A 128 -10.15 3.33 16.83
CA PRO A 128 -10.49 4.21 15.73
C PRO A 128 -10.25 5.68 16.13
N TYR A 129 -9.93 6.52 15.15
CA TYR A 129 -9.86 7.97 15.39
C TYR A 129 -11.21 8.50 15.84
N THR A 130 -11.18 9.37 16.85
CA THR A 130 -12.38 10.09 17.27
C THR A 130 -12.61 11.25 16.32
N VAL A 131 -13.61 11.15 15.44
CA VAL A 131 -13.96 12.21 14.47
C VAL A 131 -15.37 12.73 14.78
N THR A 132 -15.51 13.37 15.94
CA THR A 132 -16.80 13.86 16.47
C THR A 132 -16.92 15.39 16.63
N SER A 133 -15.96 16.19 16.16
CA SER A 133 -16.03 17.66 16.22
C SER A 133 -17.08 18.22 15.23
N PHE A 134 -17.48 19.47 15.41
CA PHE A 134 -18.33 20.19 14.46
C PHE A 134 -17.72 21.56 14.13
N PRO A 135 -17.23 21.78 12.90
CA PRO A 135 -17.14 20.81 11.80
C PRO A 135 -16.20 19.63 12.15
N ARG A 136 -16.37 18.50 11.46
CA ARG A 136 -15.53 17.28 11.64
C ARG A 136 -14.05 17.55 11.33
N GLY A 137 -13.83 18.46 10.39
CA GLY A 137 -12.54 18.86 9.90
C GLY A 137 -12.67 19.95 8.85
N TYR A 138 -11.53 20.42 8.36
CA TYR A 138 -11.47 21.29 7.20
C TYR A 138 -11.04 20.50 5.96
N VAL A 139 -11.66 20.79 4.83
CA VAL A 139 -11.29 20.25 3.51
C VAL A 139 -10.85 21.41 2.63
N LEU A 140 -9.67 21.30 2.04
CA LEU A 140 -9.19 22.20 1.01
C LEU A 140 -9.23 21.48 -0.34
N ILE A 141 -10.04 21.96 -1.27
CA ILE A 141 -10.09 21.50 -2.65
C ILE A 141 -9.40 22.53 -3.53
N ILE A 142 -8.34 22.13 -4.19
CA ILE A 142 -7.65 22.94 -5.21
C ILE A 142 -7.99 22.34 -6.57
N ASN A 143 -8.71 23.10 -7.38
CA ASN A 143 -9.11 22.70 -8.73
C ASN A 143 -8.40 23.58 -9.76
N ILE A 144 -7.45 23.02 -10.50
CA ILE A 144 -6.77 23.68 -11.59
C ILE A 144 -7.41 23.20 -12.90
N GLU A 145 -8.26 24.04 -13.44
CA GLU A 145 -9.09 23.78 -14.62
C GLU A 145 -8.65 24.64 -15.80
N ASP A 146 -8.44 25.93 -15.57
CA ASP A 146 -7.99 26.87 -16.58
C ASP A 146 -6.49 27.12 -16.45
N TYR A 147 -5.79 26.95 -17.56
CA TYR A 147 -4.35 27.09 -17.69
C TYR A 147 -4.01 28.25 -18.62
N SER A 148 -2.92 28.96 -18.33
CA SER A 148 -2.42 30.03 -19.19
C SER A 148 -1.95 29.44 -20.52
N CYS A 149 -1.98 30.23 -21.59
CA CYS A 149 -1.46 29.79 -22.89
C CYS A 149 0.03 29.40 -22.83
N GLU A 150 0.78 30.03 -21.93
CA GLU A 150 2.21 29.82 -21.71
C GLU A 150 2.51 28.51 -20.97
N SER A 151 1.51 27.91 -20.32
CA SER A 151 1.69 26.70 -19.50
C SER A 151 2.02 25.42 -20.30
N GLY A 152 1.74 25.42 -21.61
CA GLY A 152 1.99 24.27 -22.48
C GLY A 152 1.04 23.08 -22.28
N VAL A 153 -0.01 23.21 -21.46
CA VAL A 153 -1.01 22.15 -21.21
C VAL A 153 -2.44 22.62 -21.51
N PRO A 154 -3.34 21.71 -21.93
CA PRO A 154 -4.73 22.08 -22.24
C PRO A 154 -5.56 22.30 -20.96
N ASN A 155 -6.65 23.06 -21.07
CA ASN A 155 -7.62 23.21 -19.98
C ASN A 155 -8.27 21.87 -19.59
N ARG A 156 -8.60 21.71 -18.31
CA ARG A 156 -9.25 20.52 -17.74
C ARG A 156 -10.77 20.70 -17.64
N HIS A 157 -11.42 21.01 -18.76
CA HIS A 157 -12.87 21.19 -18.86
C HIS A 157 -13.65 20.05 -18.23
N GLY A 158 -14.43 20.31 -17.19
CA GLY A 158 -15.25 19.31 -16.49
C GLY A 158 -14.72 18.96 -15.09
N SER A 159 -13.51 19.40 -14.73
CA SER A 159 -12.95 19.21 -13.38
C SER A 159 -13.74 19.99 -12.32
N SER A 160 -14.46 21.03 -12.73
CA SER A 160 -15.46 21.71 -11.90
C SER A 160 -16.57 20.78 -11.42
N HIS A 161 -16.97 19.76 -12.19
CA HIS A 161 -17.97 18.78 -11.74
C HIS A 161 -17.41 17.90 -10.61
N ASP A 162 -16.15 17.47 -10.72
CA ASP A 162 -15.46 16.71 -9.67
C ASP A 162 -15.37 17.52 -8.38
N ALA A 163 -14.92 18.78 -8.48
CA ALA A 163 -14.82 19.69 -7.34
C ALA A 163 -16.19 19.90 -6.67
N SER A 164 -17.26 20.05 -7.44
CA SER A 164 -18.62 20.24 -6.92
C SER A 164 -19.15 18.98 -6.21
N LYS A 165 -18.97 17.80 -6.80
CA LYS A 165 -19.36 16.52 -6.20
C LYS A 165 -18.61 16.27 -4.89
N LEU A 166 -17.30 16.54 -4.87
CA LEU A 166 -16.48 16.41 -3.66
C LEU A 166 -16.87 17.42 -2.59
N GLN A 167 -17.18 18.66 -2.96
CA GLN A 167 -17.68 19.65 -2.02
C GLN A 167 -18.96 19.17 -1.33
N ILE A 168 -19.96 18.77 -2.11
CA ILE A 168 -21.24 18.25 -1.58
C ILE A 168 -20.99 17.05 -0.65
N LEU A 169 -20.18 16.08 -1.10
CA LEU A 169 -19.88 14.87 -0.32
C LEU A 169 -19.26 15.20 1.06
N PHE A 170 -18.28 16.10 1.11
CA PHE A 170 -17.62 16.44 2.37
C PHE A 170 -18.48 17.34 3.26
N GLU A 171 -19.29 18.22 2.68
CA GLU A 171 -20.28 19.01 3.42
C GLU A 171 -21.36 18.09 4.05
N ASP A 172 -21.83 17.08 3.32
CA ASP A 172 -22.76 16.04 3.81
C ASP A 172 -22.16 15.25 4.98
N PHE A 173 -20.83 15.06 4.98
CA PHE A 173 -20.07 14.49 6.09
C PHE A 173 -19.69 15.50 7.18
N MET A 174 -20.31 16.68 7.19
CA MET A 174 -20.16 17.72 8.21
C MET A 174 -18.74 18.30 8.30
N TYR A 175 -18.01 18.32 7.19
CA TYR A 175 -16.76 19.06 7.05
C TYR A 175 -17.02 20.49 6.58
N SER A 176 -16.09 21.39 6.91
CA SER A 176 -16.06 22.73 6.33
C SER A 176 -15.14 22.73 5.11
N VAL A 177 -15.73 22.93 3.92
CA VAL A 177 -15.02 22.84 2.64
C VAL A 177 -14.66 24.22 2.10
N ALA A 178 -13.43 24.38 1.65
CA ALA A 178 -12.96 25.54 0.88
C ALA A 178 -12.50 25.08 -0.50
N VAL A 179 -13.06 25.66 -1.56
CA VAL A 179 -12.68 25.38 -2.95
C VAL A 179 -11.94 26.58 -3.52
N ILE A 180 -10.73 26.36 -4.03
CA ILE A 180 -9.90 27.39 -4.66
C ILE A 180 -9.56 26.93 -6.08
N LYS A 181 -9.72 27.85 -7.04
CA LYS A 181 -9.55 27.56 -8.46
C LYS A 181 -8.28 28.19 -9.03
N ASN A 182 -7.67 27.48 -9.99
CA ASN A 182 -6.65 28.01 -10.92
C ASN A 182 -5.52 28.78 -10.20
N LEU A 183 -4.87 28.13 -9.24
CA LEU A 183 -3.73 28.71 -8.53
C LEU A 183 -2.44 28.59 -9.35
N GLU A 184 -1.69 29.70 -9.41
CA GLU A 184 -0.30 29.74 -9.86
C GLU A 184 0.63 29.03 -8.87
N GLY A 185 1.80 28.59 -9.31
CA GLY A 185 2.68 27.71 -8.53
C GLY A 185 3.06 28.22 -7.14
N GLU A 186 3.46 29.49 -7.01
CA GLU A 186 3.85 30.06 -5.71
C GLU A 186 2.65 30.27 -4.78
N LYS A 187 1.50 30.67 -5.33
CA LYS A 187 0.25 30.80 -4.58
C LYS A 187 -0.23 29.43 -4.09
N LEU A 188 -0.08 28.39 -4.91
CA LEU A 188 -0.42 27.01 -4.59
C LEU A 188 0.35 26.50 -3.37
N LYS A 189 1.69 26.64 -3.38
CA LYS A 189 2.56 26.29 -2.24
C LYS A 189 2.17 27.07 -0.98
N LYS A 190 1.90 28.38 -1.13
CA LYS A 190 1.51 29.25 -0.01
C LYS A 190 0.18 28.81 0.61
N VAL A 191 -0.85 28.59 -0.20
CA VAL A 191 -2.19 28.19 0.25
C VAL A 191 -2.14 26.84 0.96
N VAL A 192 -1.40 25.86 0.43
CA VAL A 192 -1.26 24.53 1.07
C VAL A 192 -0.54 24.65 2.42
N ARG A 193 0.50 25.47 2.50
CA ARG A 193 1.22 25.74 3.76
C ARG A 193 0.32 26.44 4.78
N GLU A 194 -0.43 27.46 4.37
CA GLU A 194 -1.37 28.19 5.24
C GLU A 194 -2.47 27.27 5.75
N PHE A 195 -3.01 26.40 4.89
CA PHE A 195 -3.98 25.40 5.30
C PHE A 195 -3.41 24.39 6.29
N ALA A 196 -2.19 23.88 6.09
CA ALA A 196 -1.55 22.97 7.04
C ALA A 196 -1.31 23.64 8.41
N CYS A 197 -1.00 24.93 8.43
CA CYS A 197 -0.71 25.68 9.65
C CYS A 197 -1.94 26.37 10.27
N LYS A 198 -3.16 26.09 9.77
CA LYS A 198 -4.38 26.79 10.17
C LYS A 198 -4.66 26.60 11.68
N PRO A 199 -4.75 27.68 12.49
CA PRO A 199 -4.89 27.57 13.95
C PRO A 199 -6.20 26.87 14.37
N GLU A 200 -7.24 26.95 13.56
CA GLU A 200 -8.53 26.31 13.77
C GLU A 200 -8.44 24.77 13.78
N HIS A 201 -7.35 24.18 13.28
CA HIS A 201 -7.09 22.74 13.39
C HIS A 201 -7.04 22.25 14.83
N SER A 202 -6.77 23.15 15.80
CA SER A 202 -6.85 22.84 17.23
C SER A 202 -8.24 22.36 17.66
N ASN A 203 -9.31 22.85 17.02
CA ASN A 203 -10.71 22.64 17.41
C ASN A 203 -11.44 21.55 16.61
N VAL A 204 -10.77 20.92 15.65
CA VAL A 204 -11.36 19.88 14.79
C VAL A 204 -10.55 18.59 14.85
N HIS A 205 -11.12 17.50 14.34
CA HIS A 205 -10.55 16.17 14.48
C HIS A 205 -9.93 15.60 13.21
N ALA A 206 -10.11 16.23 12.04
CA ALA A 206 -9.56 15.73 10.78
C ALA A 206 -9.21 16.88 9.82
N ALA A 207 -8.38 16.59 8.82
CA ALA A 207 -8.17 17.49 7.69
C ALA A 207 -8.05 16.72 6.38
N VAL A 208 -8.51 17.35 5.30
CA VAL A 208 -8.48 16.76 3.96
C VAL A 208 -7.89 17.78 2.98
N LEU A 209 -6.93 17.35 2.16
CA LEU A 209 -6.41 18.09 1.02
C LEU A 209 -6.77 17.33 -0.25
N ILE A 210 -7.37 18.02 -1.22
CA ILE A 210 -7.71 17.46 -2.53
C ILE A 210 -7.09 18.36 -3.60
N ILE A 211 -6.33 17.77 -4.51
CA ILE A 211 -5.73 18.47 -5.64
C ILE A 211 -6.22 17.81 -6.93
N LEU A 212 -6.90 18.60 -7.78
CA LEU A 212 -7.35 18.22 -9.11
C LEU A 212 -6.57 19.05 -10.13
N ALA A 213 -5.60 18.45 -10.81
CA ALA A 213 -4.72 19.17 -11.73
C ALA A 213 -4.15 18.24 -12.82
N HIS A 214 -3.47 18.83 -13.80
CA HIS A 214 -2.49 18.08 -14.58
C HIS A 214 -1.29 17.72 -13.71
N GLY A 215 -0.60 16.64 -14.08
CA GLY A 215 0.59 16.20 -13.37
C GLY A 215 1.57 15.50 -14.28
N LEU A 216 2.79 15.40 -13.78
CA LEU A 216 3.90 14.64 -14.32
C LEU A 216 4.42 13.74 -13.20
N GLU A 217 5.44 12.96 -13.49
CA GLU A 217 6.09 12.17 -12.45
C GLU A 217 6.56 13.09 -11.29
N HIS A 218 6.04 12.82 -10.08
CA HIS A 218 6.30 13.58 -8.84
C HIS A 218 5.86 15.06 -8.78
N HIS A 219 5.21 15.59 -9.82
CA HIS A 219 4.87 17.02 -9.89
C HIS A 219 3.42 17.25 -10.31
N ILE A 220 2.83 18.34 -9.82
CA ILE A 220 1.58 18.90 -10.33
C ILE A 220 1.89 20.14 -11.16
N ILE A 221 1.08 20.39 -12.19
CA ILE A 221 1.21 21.58 -13.04
C ILE A 221 0.18 22.61 -12.57
N ALA A 222 0.68 23.76 -12.11
CA ALA A 222 -0.12 24.90 -11.69
C ALA A 222 -0.70 25.67 -12.89
N SER A 223 -1.61 26.62 -12.67
CA SER A 223 -2.32 27.31 -13.77
C SER A 223 -1.40 28.12 -14.69
N ASP A 224 -0.25 28.57 -14.18
CA ASP A 224 0.81 29.26 -14.91
C ASP A 224 1.79 28.31 -15.62
N GLY A 225 1.59 26.99 -15.52
CA GLY A 225 2.54 25.99 -16.01
C GLY A 225 3.67 25.68 -15.05
N THR A 226 3.74 26.33 -13.89
CA THR A 226 4.78 26.05 -12.90
C THR A 226 4.63 24.63 -12.37
N HIS A 227 5.70 23.85 -12.41
CA HIS A 227 5.75 22.51 -11.82
C HIS A 227 5.97 22.61 -10.32
N VAL A 228 5.04 22.08 -9.53
CA VAL A 228 5.11 22.06 -8.07
C VAL A 228 5.30 20.62 -7.61
N SER A 229 6.32 20.39 -6.78
CA SER A 229 6.63 19.07 -6.25
C SER A 229 5.50 18.58 -5.33
N ILE A 230 5.01 17.37 -5.58
CA ILE A 230 4.04 16.71 -4.70
C ILE A 230 4.63 16.53 -3.30
N ASP A 231 5.91 16.15 -3.23
CA ASP A 231 6.63 15.95 -1.98
C ASP A 231 6.71 17.23 -1.15
N GLU A 232 6.90 18.39 -1.80
CA GLU A 232 6.90 19.69 -1.12
C GLU A 232 5.54 19.95 -0.44
N LEU A 233 4.44 19.73 -1.16
CA LEU A 233 3.08 19.95 -0.66
C LEU A 233 2.72 18.96 0.45
N VAL A 234 2.98 17.68 0.23
CA VAL A 234 2.71 16.60 1.20
C VAL A 234 3.55 16.79 2.46
N SER A 235 4.80 17.25 2.36
CA SER A 235 5.67 17.48 3.51
C SER A 235 5.12 18.49 4.52
N CYS A 236 4.22 19.39 4.09
CA CYS A 236 3.55 20.36 4.95
C CYS A 236 2.68 19.69 6.02
N PHE A 237 2.21 18.46 5.79
CA PHE A 237 1.33 17.69 6.68
C PHE A 237 2.07 16.74 7.62
N THR A 238 3.40 16.83 7.66
CA THR A 238 4.20 16.11 8.65
C THR A 238 3.88 16.57 10.08
N ASN A 239 4.00 15.69 11.07
CA ASN A 239 3.69 16.05 12.47
C ASN A 239 4.51 17.24 12.99
N LYS A 240 5.73 17.42 12.47
CA LYS A 240 6.59 18.55 12.83
C LYS A 240 6.10 19.89 12.24
N LYS A 241 5.65 19.89 10.99
CA LYS A 241 5.18 21.12 10.30
C LYS A 241 3.71 21.42 10.57
N CYS A 242 2.93 20.41 10.94
CA CYS A 242 1.50 20.48 11.21
C CYS A 242 1.17 19.89 12.60
N PRO A 243 1.65 20.50 13.70
CA PRO A 243 1.50 19.95 15.04
C PRO A 243 0.05 19.89 15.52
N LEU A 244 -0.82 20.78 15.03
CA LEU A 244 -2.24 20.82 15.40
C LEU A 244 -3.05 19.64 14.85
N LEU A 245 -2.50 18.90 13.88
CA LEU A 245 -3.05 17.68 13.31
C LEU A 245 -2.21 16.42 13.64
N ALA A 246 -1.26 16.52 14.57
CA ALA A 246 -0.54 15.34 15.06
C ALA A 246 -1.53 14.42 15.82
N GLY A 247 -1.54 13.12 15.51
CA GLY A 247 -2.50 12.17 16.07
C GLY A 247 -3.92 12.27 15.50
N LYS A 248 -4.15 13.14 14.51
CA LYS A 248 -5.42 13.31 13.81
C LYS A 248 -5.32 12.79 12.36
N PRO A 249 -6.38 12.15 11.82
CA PRO A 249 -6.39 11.67 10.45
C PRO A 249 -6.27 12.82 9.45
N LYS A 250 -5.31 12.68 8.54
CA LYS A 250 -5.02 13.56 7.42
C LYS A 250 -5.21 12.79 6.12
N LEU A 251 -6.13 13.23 5.27
CA LEU A 251 -6.38 12.60 3.96
C LEU A 251 -5.90 13.51 2.84
N ILE A 252 -5.05 13.02 1.95
CA ILE A 252 -4.54 13.77 0.80
C ILE A 252 -4.93 13.00 -0.46
N LEU A 253 -5.79 13.59 -1.28
CA LEU A 253 -6.26 13.02 -2.55
C LEU A 253 -5.62 13.80 -3.70
N ILE A 254 -4.93 13.11 -4.60
CA ILE A 254 -4.25 13.71 -5.75
C ILE A 254 -4.78 13.08 -7.03
N GLN A 255 -5.63 13.84 -7.73
CA GLN A 255 -6.11 13.53 -9.07
C GLN A 255 -5.21 14.27 -10.06
N ALA A 256 -4.15 13.60 -10.48
CA ALA A 256 -3.20 14.09 -11.47
C ALA A 256 -2.49 12.91 -12.15
N CYS A 257 -2.10 13.07 -13.41
CA CYS A 257 -1.25 12.09 -14.09
C CYS A 257 0.09 11.96 -13.37
N ARG A 258 0.72 10.79 -13.48
CA ARG A 258 2.06 10.53 -12.88
C ARG A 258 3.08 10.10 -13.93
N GLY A 259 2.82 10.42 -15.19
CA GLY A 259 3.65 10.07 -16.35
C GLY A 259 2.85 10.16 -17.65
N GLU A 260 3.51 9.84 -18.75
CA GLU A 260 2.97 9.97 -20.11
C GLU A 260 2.50 8.64 -20.72
N GLU A 261 2.68 7.52 -20.01
CA GLU A 261 2.29 6.21 -20.53
C GLU A 261 0.77 6.10 -20.59
N ARG A 262 0.24 6.23 -21.82
CA ARG A 262 -1.11 5.82 -22.17
C ARG A 262 -1.11 4.30 -22.21
N ASN A 263 -1.86 3.66 -21.30
CA ASN A 263 -2.13 2.24 -21.34
C ASN A 263 -2.48 1.85 -22.78
N HIS A 264 -1.54 1.25 -23.50
CA HIS A 264 -1.82 0.74 -24.84
C HIS A 264 -2.87 -0.34 -24.66
N ASN A 265 -4.04 -0.12 -25.26
CA ASN A 265 -5.21 -0.99 -25.20
C ASN A 265 -4.79 -2.46 -25.16
N ALA A 266 -4.74 -3.03 -23.96
CA ALA A 266 -4.82 -4.47 -23.82
C ALA A 266 -6.22 -4.80 -24.32
N LEU A 267 -6.31 -5.34 -25.52
CA LEU A 267 -7.53 -5.97 -26.02
C LEU A 267 -7.92 -7.01 -24.98
N VAL A 268 -8.82 -6.63 -24.07
CA VAL A 268 -9.42 -7.54 -23.11
C VAL A 268 -10.28 -8.48 -23.94
N LYS A 269 -9.69 -9.62 -24.34
CA LYS A 269 -10.48 -10.83 -24.54
C LYS A 269 -11.20 -11.03 -23.21
N ARG A 270 -12.51 -10.78 -23.18
CA ARG A 270 -13.39 -11.33 -22.15
C ARG A 270 -13.15 -12.82 -22.20
N ASP A 271 -12.40 -13.32 -21.22
CA ASP A 271 -12.79 -14.42 -20.35
C ASP A 271 -11.65 -14.71 -19.36
N PHE A 272 -12.06 -14.84 -18.09
CA PHE A 272 -11.32 -15.32 -16.92
C PHE A 272 -10.48 -14.36 -16.07
N LEU A 273 -10.69 -14.58 -14.77
CA LEU A 273 -10.31 -13.89 -13.56
C LEU A 273 -8.79 -13.96 -13.28
N ASP A 274 -8.29 -12.93 -12.58
CA ASP A 274 -7.02 -12.86 -11.84
C ASP A 274 -5.69 -12.87 -12.62
N SER A 275 -5.14 -11.68 -12.90
CA SER A 275 -3.71 -11.37 -12.72
C SER A 275 -3.38 -9.92 -13.11
N LEU A 276 -3.26 -9.04 -12.10
CA LEU A 276 -2.63 -7.72 -12.26
C LEU A 276 -1.10 -7.88 -12.40
N PRO A 277 -0.42 -7.08 -13.25
CA PRO A 277 1.03 -7.14 -13.39
C PRO A 277 1.72 -6.71 -12.08
N SER A 278 2.48 -7.62 -11.49
CA SER A 278 3.12 -7.47 -10.19
C SER A 278 4.55 -6.94 -10.30
N ASN A 279 4.76 -5.83 -11.00
CA ASN A 279 6.03 -5.10 -10.97
C ASN A 279 5.85 -3.77 -10.24
N PHE A 280 5.68 -3.84 -8.92
CA PHE A 280 5.99 -2.69 -8.08
C PHE A 280 7.50 -2.62 -7.96
N CYS A 281 8.12 -1.65 -8.64
CA CYS A 281 9.50 -1.28 -8.37
C CYS A 281 9.56 -0.84 -6.91
N GLU A 282 10.25 -1.61 -6.07
CA GLU A 282 10.60 -1.19 -4.72
C GLU A 282 11.62 -0.05 -4.86
N VAL A 283 11.11 1.18 -4.90
CA VAL A 283 11.93 2.39 -4.92
C VAL A 283 12.70 2.38 -3.60
N SER A 284 14.03 2.23 -3.67
CA SER A 284 14.90 2.42 -2.53
C SER A 284 14.69 3.83 -1.97
N LEU A 285 14.02 3.94 -0.82
CA LEU A 285 13.68 5.22 -0.22
C LEU A 285 14.90 5.83 0.46
N ASP A 286 15.21 7.07 0.11
CA ASP A 286 16.11 7.92 0.87
C ASP A 286 15.53 8.12 2.30
N PRO A 287 16.32 7.93 3.38
CA PRO A 287 15.93 8.25 4.75
C PRO A 287 15.40 9.69 4.95
N SER A 288 15.72 10.63 4.05
CA SER A 288 15.20 11.99 4.05
C SER A 288 13.80 12.14 3.41
N SER A 289 13.35 11.10 2.70
CA SER A 289 12.03 11.06 2.07
C SER A 289 10.93 11.01 3.12
N TRP A 290 9.86 11.78 2.90
CA TRP A 290 8.68 11.80 3.75
C TRP A 290 7.97 10.44 3.80
N LEU A 291 8.27 9.53 2.85
CA LEU A 291 7.85 8.12 2.88
C LEU A 291 8.47 7.33 4.05
N SER A 292 9.42 7.89 4.79
CA SER A 292 9.90 7.32 6.05
C SER A 292 8.86 7.46 7.18
N LEU A 293 8.40 6.30 7.66
CA LEU A 293 7.21 6.09 8.48
C LEU A 293 7.07 6.85 9.84
N PRO A 294 8.12 7.40 10.51
CA PRO A 294 7.91 8.13 11.77
C PRO A 294 7.35 9.56 11.62
N HIS A 295 7.49 10.19 10.45
CA HIS A 295 7.28 11.64 10.31
C HIS A 295 5.90 12.04 9.74
N MET A 296 5.18 11.08 9.15
CA MET A 296 3.86 11.24 8.52
C MET A 296 2.79 10.30 9.09
N SER A 297 2.82 10.05 10.41
CA SER A 297 1.77 9.25 11.04
C SER A 297 0.38 9.88 10.82
N ASP A 298 -0.64 9.02 10.85
CA ASP A 298 -2.04 9.44 10.74
C ASP A 298 -2.34 10.14 9.40
N CYS A 299 -1.61 9.81 8.33
CA CYS A 299 -1.79 10.35 6.99
C CYS A 299 -2.10 9.24 5.97
N VAL A 300 -3.11 9.45 5.13
CA VAL A 300 -3.43 8.60 3.98
C VAL A 300 -3.29 9.45 2.72
N ILE A 301 -2.51 8.97 1.77
CA ILE A 301 -2.30 9.65 0.49
C ILE A 301 -2.78 8.74 -0.62
N VAL A 302 -3.71 9.23 -1.43
CA VAL A 302 -4.35 8.48 -2.50
C VAL A 302 -4.07 9.18 -3.82
N TYR A 303 -3.58 8.40 -4.79
CA TYR A 303 -3.37 8.85 -6.15
C TYR A 303 -4.39 8.17 -7.06
N SER A 304 -4.89 8.87 -8.07
CA SER A 304 -5.79 8.26 -9.05
C SER A 304 -5.09 7.34 -10.06
N THR A 305 -3.76 7.42 -10.16
CA THR A 305 -2.95 6.56 -11.02
C THR A 305 -1.69 6.05 -10.34
N LEU A 306 -1.18 4.93 -10.87
CA LEU A 306 0.14 4.43 -10.55
C LEU A 306 1.22 5.37 -11.14
N PRO A 307 2.41 5.45 -10.52
CA PRO A 307 3.56 6.13 -11.11
C PRO A 307 3.81 5.69 -12.56
N GLY A 308 4.08 6.63 -13.47
CA GLY A 308 4.27 6.38 -14.90
C GLY A 308 3.00 6.53 -15.77
N PHE A 309 1.80 6.45 -15.18
CA PHE A 309 0.55 6.33 -15.95
C PHE A 309 -0.31 7.61 -15.98
N VAL A 310 -1.06 7.74 -17.07
CA VAL A 310 -2.05 8.82 -17.32
C VAL A 310 -3.37 8.56 -16.58
N SER A 311 -3.98 9.62 -16.04
CA SER A 311 -5.31 9.59 -15.44
C SER A 311 -6.37 10.06 -16.43
N TRP A 312 -7.51 9.37 -16.48
CA TRP A 312 -8.58 9.67 -17.42
C TRP A 312 -9.63 10.59 -16.81
N ARG A 313 -10.31 11.32 -17.68
CA ARG A 313 -11.34 12.29 -17.30
C ARG A 313 -12.33 12.52 -18.43
N SER A 314 -13.62 12.50 -18.12
CA SER A 314 -14.69 12.94 -19.01
C SER A 314 -14.86 14.45 -18.90
N GLU A 315 -15.05 15.12 -20.03
CA GLU A 315 -15.33 16.56 -20.05
C GLU A 315 -16.74 16.90 -19.54
N ILE A 316 -17.64 15.91 -19.56
CA ILE A 316 -19.06 16.09 -19.20
C ILE A 316 -19.32 15.57 -17.78
N GLU A 317 -18.76 14.41 -17.43
CA GLU A 317 -19.11 13.72 -16.18
C GLU A 317 -18.09 13.90 -15.05
N GLY A 318 -16.89 14.40 -15.37
CA GLY A 318 -15.75 14.44 -14.45
C GLY A 318 -14.84 13.22 -14.61
N SER A 319 -13.93 13.02 -13.65
CA SER A 319 -13.02 11.86 -13.60
C SER A 319 -13.71 10.59 -13.13
#